data_AF-A0A2D8CNV3-F1
#
_entry.id   AF-A0A2D8CNV3-F1
#
_cell.length_a   1.000
_cell.length_b   1.000
_cell.length_c   1.000
_cell.angle_alpha   90.00
_cell.angle_beta   90.00
_cell.angle_gamma   90.00
#
_symmetry.space_group_name_H-M   'P 1'
#
loop_
_entity.id
_entity.type
_entity.pdbx_description
1 polymer ?
#
loop_
_entity_poly.entity_id
_entity_poly.type
_entity_poly.pdbx_seq_one_letter_code
_entity_poly.pdbx_strand_id
1 'polypeptide(L)'
;MNPKIWLIVGGVVQLGFAIWLMLDASSFAESGWGTMTERELEIATAYELFWGWFSVPWAVWAFMVAFLVSGQAQARIAGLT
;
A
#
# COMPACT_ATOMS: atom_id res chain seq x y z
N MET A 1 21.27 -1.91 -2.20
CA MET A 1 20.15 -1.02 -2.58
C MET A 1 20.19 0.21 -1.68
N ASN A 2 19.93 1.41 -2.18
CA ASN A 2 19.94 2.65 -1.38
C ASN A 2 18.66 2.72 -0.52
N PRO A 3 18.73 2.81 0.82
CA PRO A 3 17.57 2.81 1.71
C PRO A 3 16.55 3.91 1.39
N LYS A 4 17.01 5.11 1.05
CA LYS A 4 16.15 6.22 0.68
C LYS A 4 15.36 5.91 -0.59
N ILE A 5 16.03 5.35 -1.60
CA ILE A 5 15.38 4.98 -2.87
C ILE A 5 14.34 3.89 -2.64
N TRP A 6 14.65 2.88 -1.82
CA TRP A 6 13.69 1.82 -1.44
C TRP A 6 12.43 2.40 -0.83
N LEU A 7 12.56 3.27 0.17
CA LEU A 7 11.42 3.88 0.86
C LEU A 7 10.58 4.78 -0.06
N ILE A 8 11.22 5.53 -0.97
CA ILE A 8 10.50 6.33 -1.97
C ILE A 8 9.74 5.42 -2.94
N VAL A 9 10.38 4.40 -3.49
CA VAL A 9 9.73 3.48 -4.43
C VAL A 9 8.58 2.75 -3.74
N GLY A 10 8.79 2.22 -2.53
CA GLY A 10 7.75 1.55 -1.74
C GLY A 10 6.57 2.46 -1.43
N GLY A 11 6.82 3.73 -1.05
CA GLY A 11 5.76 4.71 -0.81
C GLY A 11 4.98 5.05 -2.07
N VAL A 12 5.64 5.20 -3.22
CA VAL A 12 4.96 5.46 -4.51
C VAL A 12 4.10 4.26 -4.92
N VAL A 13 4.63 3.04 -4.79
CA VAL A 13 3.86 1.81 -5.08
C VAL A 13 2.64 1.71 -4.18
N GLN A 14 2.79 1.98 -2.87
CA GLN A 14 1.66 1.94 -1.94
C GLN A 14 0.60 3.01 -2.21
N LEU A 15 0.98 4.22 -2.63
CA LEU A 15 0.00 5.22 -3.06
C LEU A 15 -0.69 4.83 -4.37
N GLY A 16 0.06 4.29 -5.32
CA GLY A 16 -0.52 3.78 -6.57
C GLY A 16 -1.54 2.69 -6.30
N PHE A 17 -1.20 1.74 -5.43
CA PHE A 17 -2.11 0.68 -4.99
C PHE A 17 -3.34 1.24 -4.27
N ALA A 18 -3.15 2.21 -3.36
CA ALA A 18 -4.24 2.88 -2.68
C ALA A 18 -5.23 3.53 -3.65
N ILE A 19 -4.72 4.30 -4.61
CA ILE A 19 -5.52 4.97 -5.64
C ILE A 19 -6.28 3.94 -6.47
N TRP A 20 -5.62 2.86 -6.89
CA TRP A 20 -6.26 1.81 -7.67
C TRP A 20 -7.44 1.19 -6.92
N LEU A 21 -7.26 0.80 -5.65
CA LEU A 21 -8.34 0.23 -4.84
C LEU A 21 -9.48 1.23 -4.59
N MET A 22 -9.18 2.52 -4.43
CA MET A 22 -10.21 3.56 -4.30
C MET A 22 -11.04 3.76 -5.57
N LEU A 23 -10.45 3.49 -6.74
CA LEU A 23 -11.14 3.61 -8.03
C LEU A 23 -11.90 2.34 -8.42
N ASP A 24 -11.35 1.17 -8.09
CA ASP A 24 -11.83 -0.11 -8.62
C ASP A 24 -11.53 -1.31 -7.71
N ALA A 25 -11.90 -1.21 -6.44
CA ALA A 25 -11.76 -2.30 -5.47
C ALA A 25 -12.54 -3.57 -5.86
N SER A 26 -13.69 -3.44 -6.52
CA SER A 26 -14.52 -4.60 -6.90
C SER A 26 -13.83 -5.46 -7.94
N SER A 27 -13.26 -4.88 -9.00
CA SER A 27 -12.55 -5.65 -10.01
C SER A 27 -11.26 -6.26 -9.45
N PHE A 28 -10.59 -5.55 -8.53
CA PHE A 28 -9.46 -6.14 -7.81
C PHE A 28 -9.91 -7.35 -6.98
N ALA A 29 -11.02 -7.23 -6.25
CA ALA A 29 -11.54 -8.31 -5.42
C ALA A 29 -11.92 -9.54 -6.26
N GLU A 30 -12.61 -9.35 -7.39
CA GLU A 30 -12.93 -10.43 -8.33
C GLU A 30 -11.66 -11.11 -8.88
N SER A 31 -10.62 -10.32 -9.19
CA SER A 31 -9.36 -10.85 -9.70
C SER A 31 -8.52 -11.58 -8.66
N GLY A 32 -8.53 -11.11 -7.41
CA GLY A 32 -7.66 -11.59 -6.33
C GLY A 32 -8.24 -12.76 -5.54
N TRP A 33 -9.57 -12.81 -5.42
CA TRP A 33 -10.26 -13.79 -4.59
C TRP A 33 -11.11 -14.80 -5.39
N GLY A 34 -11.24 -14.60 -6.71
CA GLY A 34 -11.91 -15.52 -7.61
C GLY A 34 -13.44 -15.39 -7.62
N THR A 35 -14.12 -16.44 -8.07
CA THR A 35 -15.59 -16.44 -8.21
C THR A 35 -16.28 -16.33 -6.86
N MET A 36 -17.16 -15.34 -6.73
CA MET A 36 -17.87 -14.98 -5.51
C MET A 36 -19.36 -14.83 -5.77
N THR A 37 -20.17 -15.04 -4.74
CA THR A 37 -21.55 -14.55 -4.72
C THR A 37 -21.57 -13.02 -4.57
N GLU A 38 -22.69 -12.35 -4.92
CA GLU A 38 -22.81 -10.89 -4.78
C GLU A 38 -22.50 -10.40 -3.35
N ARG A 39 -22.95 -11.14 -2.33
CA ARG A 39 -22.68 -10.81 -0.93
C ARG A 39 -21.21 -10.92 -0.56
N GLU A 40 -20.53 -11.95 -1.06
CA GLU A 40 -19.09 -12.14 -0.83
C GLU A 40 -18.28 -11.05 -1.53
N LEU A 41 -18.68 -10.68 -2.75
CA LEU A 41 -18.06 -9.59 -3.50
C LEU A 41 -18.21 -8.25 -2.78
N GLU A 42 -19.36 -7.94 -2.19
CA GLU A 42 -19.55 -6.71 -1.40
C GLU A 42 -18.59 -6.64 -0.21
N ILE A 43 -18.46 -7.76 0.53
CA ILE A 43 -17.55 -7.85 1.69
C ILE A 43 -16.09 -7.72 1.24
N ALA A 44 -15.71 -8.42 0.18
CA ALA A 44 -14.35 -8.38 -0.36
C ALA A 44 -14.02 -6.97 -0.87
N THR A 45 -14.93 -6.31 -1.58
CA THR A 45 -14.78 -4.93 -2.04
C THR A 45 -14.56 -3.97 -0.87
N ALA A 46 -15.34 -4.09 0.20
CA ALA A 46 -15.17 -3.27 1.40
C ALA A 46 -13.82 -3.51 2.09
N TYR A 47 -13.35 -4.76 2.11
CA TYR A 47 -12.04 -5.13 2.63
C TYR A 47 -10.89 -4.53 1.80
N GLU A 48 -10.99 -4.56 0.47
CA GLU A 48 -10.00 -3.94 -0.41
C GLU A 48 -10.01 -2.40 -0.29
N LEU A 49 -11.18 -1.78 -0.18
CA LEU A 49 -11.27 -0.34 0.10
C LEU A 49 -10.58 0.02 1.43
N PHE A 50 -10.72 -0.82 2.45
CA PHE A 50 -10.00 -0.64 3.72
C PHE A 50 -8.48 -0.69 3.51
N TRP A 51 -7.96 -1.64 2.73
CA TRP A 51 -6.54 -1.70 2.38
C TRP A 51 -6.06 -0.50 1.58
N GLY A 52 -6.90 0.02 0.68
CA GLY A 52 -6.64 1.26 -0.04
C GLY A 52 -6.42 2.43 0.92
N TRP A 53 -7.33 2.63 1.87
CA TRP A 53 -7.19 3.66 2.90
C TRP A 53 -5.99 3.44 3.82
N PHE A 54 -5.72 2.19 4.23
CA PHE A 54 -4.59 1.86 5.09
C PHE A 54 -3.23 2.07 4.41
N SER A 55 -3.17 1.94 3.09
CA SER A 55 -1.95 2.10 2.31
C SER A 55 -1.48 3.57 2.24
N VAL A 56 -2.39 4.54 2.35
CA VAL A 56 -2.05 5.98 2.31
C VAL A 56 -1.16 6.41 3.49
N PRO A 57 -1.53 6.17 4.77
CA PRO A 57 -0.65 6.47 5.90
C PRO A 57 0.71 5.78 5.82
N TRP A 58 0.74 4.55 5.29
CA TRP A 58 1.98 3.78 5.10
C TRP A 58 2.93 4.46 4.12
N ALA A 59 2.41 4.91 2.99
CA ALA A 59 3.21 5.63 2.00
C ALA A 59 3.70 6.98 2.52
N VAL A 60 2.85 7.72 3.22
CA VAL A 60 3.24 8.98 3.87
C VAL A 60 4.37 8.74 4.87
N TRP A 61 4.25 7.71 5.71
CA TRP A 61 5.29 7.33 6.65
C TRP A 61 6.60 6.95 5.93
N ALA A 62 6.53 6.16 4.86
CA ALA A 62 7.72 5.78 4.08
C ALA A 62 8.45 7.01 3.52
N PHE A 63 7.71 7.99 2.99
CA PHE A 63 8.28 9.27 2.54
C PHE A 63 8.89 10.08 3.69
N MET A 64 8.21 10.16 4.83
CA MET A 64 8.75 10.83 6.01
C MET A 64 10.11 10.22 6.39
N VAL A 65 10.22 8.89 6.45
CA VAL A 65 11.49 8.22 6.77
C VAL A 65 12.54 8.47 5.68
N ALA A 66 12.15 8.47 4.40
CA ALA A 66 13.06 8.71 3.28
C ALA A 66 13.70 10.11 3.30
N PHE A 67 12.97 11.13 3.76
CA PHE A 67 13.41 12.53 3.72
C PHE A 67 13.88 13.08 5.08
N LEU A 68 13.36 12.57 6.19
CA LEU A 68 13.60 13.13 7.53
C LEU A 68 14.56 12.29 8.39
N VAL A 69 14.80 11.03 8.03
CA VAL A 69 15.71 10.13 8.74
C VAL A 69 16.96 9.89 7.90
N SER A 70 18.12 9.76 8.53
CA SER A 70 19.38 9.52 7.83
C SER A 70 20.27 8.50 8.56
N GLY A 71 21.32 8.05 7.87
CA GLY A 71 22.31 7.14 8.42
C GLY A 71 21.74 5.75 8.75
N GLN A 72 22.30 5.12 9.79
CA GLN A 72 22.00 3.73 10.14
C GLN A 72 20.53 3.52 10.53
N ALA A 73 19.86 4.52 11.11
CA ALA A 73 18.46 4.43 11.47
C ALA A 73 17.56 4.25 10.24
N GLN A 74 17.80 5.03 9.18
CA GLN A 74 17.05 4.90 7.92
C GLN A 74 17.25 3.51 7.29
N ALA A 75 18.48 3.00 7.31
CA ALA A 75 18.79 1.66 6.79
C ALA A 75 18.10 0.54 7.56
N ARG A 76 18.01 0.64 8.89
CA ARG A 76 17.28 -0.33 9.72
C ARG A 76 15.79 -0.30 9.42
N ILE A 77 15.19 0.88 9.34
CA ILE A 77 13.77 1.03 9.04
C ILE A 77 13.47 0.47 7.64
N ALA A 78 14.25 0.83 6.64
CA ALA A 78 14.12 0.30 5.28
C ALA A 78 14.29 -1.24 5.20
N GLY A 79 15.01 -1.85 6.14
CA GLY A 79 15.15 -3.31 6.20
C GLY A 79 13.97 -4.03 6.87
N LEU A 80 13.05 -3.30 7.51
CA LEU A 80 11.84 -3.84 8.14
C LEU A 80 10.59 -3.67 7.26
N THR A 81 10.76 -3.06 6.09
CA THR A 81 9.71 -2.70 5.13
C THR A 81 9.97 -3.43 3.83
#